data_AF-A0A135VB83-F1
#
_entry.id   AF-A0A135VB83-F1
#
_cell.length_a   1.000
_cell.length_b   1.000
_cell.length_c   1.000
_cell.angle_alpha   90.00
_cell.angle_beta   90.00
_cell.angle_gamma   90.00
#
_symmetry.space_group_name_H-M   'P 1'
#
loop_
_entity.id
_entity.type
_entity.pdbx_description
1 polymer ?
#
loop_
_entity_poly.entity_id
_entity_poly.type
_entity_poly.pdbx_seq_one_letter_code
_entity_poly.pdbx_strand_id
1 'polypeptide(L)'
;MGLIGLSYTFALKTIGTFLPGIFTVASVRQAATVMSLIASLTLVVFYVVFRRDYLQKDQIALKRASAFAIIGSSAILVLRTKNLLLLSNAFVIVIYETSPFLFRLVRSSAPEALAAWISSILFLSFFVVFHKEVLHKKLTNLKRATLSGVIGSSIGALLLTVILLNSVYSGQLRWFHVTFRTSISLFLPFTALGFASLFYFFFIFYKEQTAKRGVRS
;
A
#
# COMPACT_ATOMS: atom_id res chain seq x y z
N MET A 1 0.22 11.98 -8.21
CA MET A 1 -0.50 11.65 -6.95
C MET A 1 0.02 10.38 -6.29
N GLY A 2 0.05 9.22 -6.96
CA GLY A 2 0.59 7.97 -6.37
C GLY A 2 2.03 8.04 -5.84
N LEU A 3 2.90 8.82 -6.51
CA LEU A 3 4.29 9.03 -6.08
C LEU A 3 4.40 9.70 -4.69
N ILE A 4 3.53 10.69 -4.41
CA ILE A 4 3.52 11.39 -3.11
C ILE A 4 3.14 10.42 -1.99
N GLY A 5 2.08 9.63 -2.19
CA GLY A 5 1.64 8.63 -1.19
C GLY A 5 2.69 7.55 -0.94
N LEU A 6 3.35 7.07 -2.00
CA LEU A 6 4.41 6.06 -1.89
C LEU A 6 5.62 6.61 -1.11
N SER A 7 6.14 7.79 -1.48
CA SER A 7 7.27 8.42 -0.81
C SER A 7 6.97 8.72 0.65
N TYR A 8 5.77 9.20 0.94
CA TYR A 8 5.35 9.47 2.30
C TYR A 8 5.32 8.18 3.15
N THR A 9 4.69 7.13 2.62
CA THR A 9 4.59 5.84 3.33
C THR A 9 5.97 5.24 3.60
N PHE A 10 6.89 5.37 2.65
CA PHE A 10 8.27 4.93 2.83
C PHE A 10 8.98 5.76 3.91
N ALA A 11 8.93 7.10 3.83
CA ALA A 11 9.53 7.98 4.82
C ALA A 11 9.02 7.69 6.24
N LEU A 12 7.70 7.55 6.40
CA LEU A 12 7.09 7.23 7.69
C LEU A 12 7.58 5.88 8.25
N LYS A 13 7.65 4.84 7.41
CA LYS A 13 8.17 3.52 7.81
C LYS A 13 9.64 3.59 8.20
N THR A 14 10.44 4.34 7.46
CA THR A 14 11.87 4.55 7.74
C THR A 14 12.05 5.27 9.09
N ILE A 15 11.35 6.38 9.31
CA ILE A 15 11.38 7.11 10.59
C ILE A 15 10.90 6.21 11.73
N GLY A 16 9.81 5.46 11.55
CA GLY A 16 9.28 4.54 12.57
C GLY A 16 10.20 3.37 12.90
N THR A 17 11.07 3.01 11.97
CA THR A 17 12.08 1.97 12.17
C THR A 17 13.28 2.48 12.96
N PHE A 18 13.83 3.64 12.57
CA PHE A 18 15.04 4.19 13.20
C PHE A 18 14.77 4.96 14.49
N LEU A 19 13.61 5.62 14.57
CA LEU A 19 13.24 6.53 15.67
C LEU A 19 11.88 6.13 16.25
N PRO A 20 11.74 4.91 16.80
CA PRO A 20 10.45 4.42 17.29
C PRO A 20 9.90 5.26 18.45
N GLY A 21 10.79 5.91 19.22
CA GLY A 21 10.42 6.81 20.32
C GLY A 21 9.60 8.03 19.88
N ILE A 22 9.73 8.48 18.64
CA ILE A 22 9.01 9.65 18.13
C ILE A 22 7.48 9.42 18.08
N PHE A 23 7.05 8.17 17.89
CA PHE A 23 5.62 7.81 17.82
C PHE A 23 4.97 7.58 19.19
N THR A 24 5.72 7.79 20.27
CA THR A 24 5.17 7.77 21.65
C THR A 24 4.30 8.99 21.91
N VAL A 25 4.67 10.14 21.35
CA VAL A 25 3.91 11.40 21.45
C VAL A 25 2.60 11.29 20.67
N ALA A 26 1.48 11.53 21.35
CA ALA A 26 0.12 11.38 20.80
C ALA A 26 -0.08 12.19 19.51
N SER A 27 0.33 13.46 19.50
CA SER A 27 0.20 14.35 18.34
C SER A 27 0.96 13.84 17.12
N VAL A 28 2.17 13.29 17.32
CA VAL A 28 2.98 12.74 16.23
C VAL A 28 2.35 11.46 15.67
N ARG A 29 1.83 10.59 16.54
CA ARG A 29 1.09 9.39 16.14
C ARG A 29 -0.16 9.73 15.34
N GLN A 30 -0.90 10.75 15.76
CA GLN A 30 -2.10 11.21 15.06
C GLN A 30 -1.75 11.78 13.68
N ALA A 31 -0.75 12.67 13.61
CA ALA A 31 -0.28 13.23 12.34
C ALA A 31 0.18 12.13 11.37
N ALA A 32 0.98 11.17 11.85
CA ALA A 32 1.41 10.01 11.07
C ALA A 32 0.24 9.17 10.54
N THR A 33 -0.82 9.03 11.34
CA THR A 33 -2.02 8.26 10.97
C THR A 33 -2.83 8.99 9.90
N VAL A 34 -3.06 10.29 10.08
CA VAL A 34 -3.74 11.15 9.09
C VAL A 34 -3.00 11.12 7.76
N MET A 35 -1.69 11.30 7.79
CA MET A 35 -0.91 11.30 6.57
C MET A 35 -0.83 9.91 5.91
N SER A 36 -0.81 8.83 6.69
CA SER A 36 -0.95 7.47 6.14
C SER A 36 -2.30 7.26 5.46
N LEU A 37 -3.36 7.87 6.00
CA LEU A 37 -4.70 7.84 5.40
C LEU A 37 -4.72 8.62 4.09
N ILE A 38 -4.14 9.82 4.05
CA ILE A 38 -3.98 10.61 2.81
C ILE A 38 -3.18 9.81 1.77
N ALA A 39 -2.07 9.19 2.16
CA ALA A 39 -1.28 8.34 1.25
C ALA A 39 -2.11 7.18 0.69
N SER A 40 -2.90 6.52 1.53
CA SER A 40 -3.78 5.42 1.11
C SER A 40 -4.87 5.91 0.14
N LEU A 41 -5.45 7.08 0.42
CA LEU A 41 -6.44 7.72 -0.44
C LEU A 41 -5.85 8.07 -1.81
N THR A 42 -4.62 8.59 -1.87
CA THR A 42 -3.96 8.90 -3.15
C THR A 42 -3.73 7.66 -4.01
N LEU A 43 -3.53 6.48 -3.39
CA LEU A 43 -3.42 5.20 -4.08
C LEU A 43 -4.76 4.74 -4.67
N VAL A 44 -5.85 4.86 -3.91
CA VAL A 44 -7.21 4.57 -4.41
C VAL A 44 -7.55 5.49 -5.59
N VAL A 45 -7.35 6.80 -5.42
CA VAL A 45 -7.57 7.80 -6.46
C VAL A 45 -6.72 7.50 -7.70
N PHE A 46 -5.46 7.11 -7.52
CA PHE A 46 -4.60 6.70 -8.64
C PHE A 46 -5.23 5.55 -9.43
N TYR A 47 -5.69 4.48 -8.79
CA TYR A 47 -6.26 3.33 -9.52
C TYR A 47 -7.62 3.64 -10.15
N VAL A 48 -8.45 4.46 -9.51
CA VAL A 48 -9.72 4.94 -10.07
C VAL A 48 -9.47 5.76 -11.34
N VAL A 49 -8.56 6.74 -11.27
CA VAL A 49 -8.18 7.58 -12.41
C VAL A 49 -7.52 6.75 -13.50
N PHE A 50 -6.62 5.82 -13.15
CA PHE A 50 -6.01 4.89 -14.09
C PHE A 50 -7.08 4.09 -14.83
N ARG A 51 -8.07 3.56 -14.11
CA ARG A 51 -9.14 2.77 -14.71
C ARG A 51 -10.03 3.58 -15.65
N ARG A 52 -10.34 4.84 -15.28
CA ARG A 52 -11.23 5.71 -16.04
C ARG A 52 -10.56 6.33 -17.26
N ASP A 53 -9.35 6.86 -17.08
CA ASP A 53 -8.74 7.78 -18.05
C ASP A 53 -7.66 7.10 -18.93
N TYR A 54 -7.08 5.99 -18.48
CA TYR A 54 -5.99 5.32 -19.20
C TYR A 54 -6.41 4.04 -19.92
N LEU A 55 -7.44 3.33 -19.45
CA LEU A 55 -7.85 2.06 -20.04
C LEU A 55 -8.71 2.23 -21.28
N GLN A 56 -8.29 1.59 -22.37
CA GLN A 56 -9.08 1.48 -23.58
C GLN A 56 -10.21 0.45 -23.42
N LYS A 57 -11.23 0.51 -24.30
CA LYS A 57 -12.45 -0.30 -24.14
C LYS A 57 -12.18 -1.81 -24.25
N ASP A 58 -11.22 -2.19 -25.06
CA ASP A 58 -10.76 -3.53 -25.42
C ASP A 58 -9.88 -4.23 -24.35
N GLN A 59 -9.29 -3.49 -23.41
CA GLN A 59 -8.37 -4.06 -22.39
C GLN A 59 -9.10 -4.69 -21.19
N ILE A 60 -9.87 -5.75 -21.43
CA ILE A 60 -10.74 -6.39 -20.42
C ILE A 60 -9.94 -6.93 -19.23
N ALA A 61 -8.80 -7.60 -19.49
CA ALA A 61 -7.97 -8.16 -18.43
C ALA A 61 -7.44 -7.08 -17.49
N LEU A 62 -6.94 -5.97 -18.04
CA LEU A 62 -6.41 -4.86 -17.26
C LEU A 62 -7.50 -4.10 -16.51
N LYS A 63 -8.71 -4.00 -17.06
CA LYS A 63 -9.89 -3.47 -16.34
C LYS A 63 -10.20 -4.29 -15.10
N ARG A 64 -10.24 -5.63 -15.21
CA ARG A 64 -10.47 -6.52 -14.06
C ARG A 64 -9.35 -6.38 -13.02
N ALA A 65 -8.10 -6.39 -13.45
CA ALA A 65 -6.95 -6.23 -12.56
C ALA A 65 -6.94 -4.86 -11.85
N SER A 66 -7.32 -3.78 -12.56
CA SER A 66 -7.48 -2.45 -11.96
C SER A 66 -8.62 -2.40 -10.95
N ALA A 67 -9.73 -3.11 -11.19
CA ALA A 67 -10.83 -3.21 -10.24
C ALA A 67 -10.38 -3.90 -8.94
N PHE A 68 -9.61 -4.99 -9.06
CA PHE A 68 -9.01 -5.65 -7.90
C PHE A 68 -8.03 -4.75 -7.15
N ALA A 69 -7.20 -3.97 -7.84
CA ALA A 69 -6.33 -2.99 -7.20
C ALA A 69 -7.12 -1.89 -6.46
N ILE A 70 -8.26 -1.44 -6.99
CA ILE A 70 -9.17 -0.52 -6.30
C ILE A 70 -9.74 -1.18 -5.04
N ILE A 71 -10.21 -2.42 -5.12
CA ILE A 71 -10.74 -3.15 -3.96
C ILE A 71 -9.66 -3.30 -2.87
N GLY A 72 -8.46 -3.73 -3.25
CA GLY A 72 -7.33 -3.87 -2.31
C GLY A 72 -6.93 -2.55 -1.67
N SER A 73 -6.74 -1.49 -2.47
CA SER A 73 -6.39 -0.17 -1.93
C SER A 73 -7.48 0.42 -1.03
N SER A 74 -8.76 0.22 -1.37
CA SER A 74 -9.89 0.61 -0.53
C SER A 74 -9.96 -0.16 0.78
N ALA A 75 -9.67 -1.47 0.77
CA ALA A 75 -9.60 -2.26 2.00
C ALA A 75 -8.54 -1.71 2.97
N ILE A 76 -7.37 -1.32 2.46
CA ILE A 76 -6.33 -0.66 3.27
C ILE A 76 -6.80 0.69 3.78
N LEU A 77 -7.47 1.50 2.95
CA LEU A 77 -8.01 2.79 3.36
C LEU A 77 -9.02 2.66 4.51
N VAL A 78 -9.92 1.68 4.44
CA VAL A 78 -10.89 1.37 5.52
C VAL A 78 -10.16 1.02 6.82
N LEU A 79 -9.13 0.17 6.74
CA LEU A 79 -8.32 -0.17 7.93
C LEU A 79 -7.57 1.02 8.51
N ARG A 80 -7.06 1.93 7.67
CA ARG A 80 -6.43 3.17 8.16
C ARG A 80 -7.43 4.10 8.82
N THR A 81 -8.65 4.15 8.31
CA THR A 81 -9.75 4.93 8.89
C THR A 81 -10.14 4.40 10.26
N LYS A 82 -10.25 3.06 10.40
CA LYS A 82 -10.43 2.38 11.68
C LYS A 82 -9.34 2.79 12.69
N ASN A 83 -8.07 2.79 12.28
CA ASN A 83 -6.96 3.17 13.17
C ASN A 83 -7.04 4.64 13.61
N LEU A 84 -7.55 5.54 12.77
CA LEU A 84 -7.80 6.93 13.15
C LEU A 84 -8.93 7.03 14.19
N LEU A 85 -10.02 6.28 14.00
CA LEU A 85 -11.16 6.28 14.93
C LEU A 85 -10.77 5.73 16.31
N LEU A 86 -9.91 4.71 16.35
CA LEU A 86 -9.38 4.14 17.60
C LEU A 86 -8.48 5.11 18.38
N LEU A 87 -7.93 6.15 17.75
CA LEU A 87 -7.18 7.20 18.45
C LEU A 87 -8.10 8.22 19.14
N SER A 88 -9.41 8.21 18.84
CA SER A 88 -10.39 9.06 19.50
C SER A 88 -10.91 8.38 20.78
N ASN A 89 -10.62 8.99 21.94
CA ASN A 89 -11.04 8.48 23.25
C ASN A 89 -12.57 8.31 23.35
N ALA A 90 -13.35 9.23 22.76
CA ALA A 90 -14.81 9.16 22.77
C ALA A 90 -15.33 7.91 22.04
N PHE A 91 -14.72 7.56 20.91
CA PHE A 91 -15.14 6.42 20.10
C PHE A 91 -14.79 5.07 20.76
N VAL A 92 -13.65 5.02 21.46
CA VAL A 92 -13.23 3.84 22.23
C VAL A 92 -14.20 3.52 23.36
N ILE A 93 -14.63 4.55 24.10
CA ILE A 93 -15.59 4.40 25.22
C ILE A 93 -16.94 3.88 24.69
N VAL A 94 -17.48 4.52 23.65
CA VAL A 94 -18.78 4.13 23.06
C VAL A 94 -18.78 2.68 22.55
N ILE A 95 -17.72 2.24 21.85
CA ILE A 95 -17.65 0.85 21.35
C ILE A 95 -17.53 -0.14 22.50
N TYR A 96 -16.74 0.18 23.53
CA TYR A 96 -16.57 -0.68 24.69
C TYR A 96 -17.89 -0.88 25.43
N GLU A 97 -18.64 0.20 25.64
CA GLU A 97 -19.96 0.16 26.30
C GLU A 97 -21.02 -0.54 25.44
N THR A 98 -20.98 -0.36 24.11
CA THR A 98 -21.98 -0.96 23.20
C THR A 98 -21.77 -2.47 23.04
N SER A 99 -20.52 -2.94 22.87
CA SER A 99 -20.22 -4.36 22.76
C SER A 99 -18.74 -4.68 23.03
N PRO A 100 -18.44 -5.41 24.12
CA PRO A 100 -17.09 -5.89 24.41
C PRO A 100 -16.50 -6.80 23.33
N PHE A 101 -17.36 -7.54 22.62
CA PHE A 101 -16.96 -8.40 21.50
C PHE A 101 -16.49 -7.59 20.30
N LEU A 102 -17.24 -6.55 19.90
CA LEU A 102 -16.85 -5.65 18.82
C LEU A 102 -15.55 -4.92 19.17
N PHE A 103 -15.38 -4.49 20.41
CA PHE A 103 -14.13 -3.89 20.87
C PHE A 103 -12.92 -4.83 20.69
N ARG A 104 -13.06 -6.12 21.08
CA ARG A 104 -11.99 -7.12 20.91
C ARG A 104 -11.67 -7.38 19.44
N LEU A 105 -12.69 -7.45 18.58
CA LEU A 105 -12.51 -7.66 17.13
C LEU A 105 -11.82 -6.45 16.48
N VAL A 106 -12.27 -5.23 16.81
CA VAL A 106 -11.70 -3.97 16.32
C VAL A 106 -10.27 -3.78 16.83
N ARG A 107 -9.94 -4.20 18.06
CA ARG A 107 -8.57 -4.10 18.58
C ARG A 107 -7.62 -5.17 18.01
N SER A 108 -8.13 -6.23 17.39
CA SER A 108 -7.29 -7.29 16.86
C SER A 108 -6.48 -6.83 15.64
N SER A 109 -5.18 -7.16 15.63
CA SER A 109 -4.25 -6.87 14.53
C SER A 109 -4.36 -7.85 13.35
N ALA A 110 -5.07 -8.97 13.55
CA ALA A 110 -5.23 -10.05 12.58
C ALA A 110 -5.80 -9.61 11.23
N PRO A 111 -6.97 -8.93 11.20
CA PRO A 111 -7.57 -8.51 9.94
C PRO A 111 -6.69 -7.52 9.18
N GLU A 112 -5.83 -6.75 9.88
CA GLU A 112 -4.93 -5.79 9.25
C GLU A 112 -3.79 -6.46 8.49
N ALA A 113 -3.14 -7.46 9.09
CA ALA A 113 -2.07 -8.21 8.44
C ALA A 113 -2.59 -8.98 7.22
N LEU A 114 -3.76 -9.65 7.36
CA LEU A 114 -4.38 -10.40 6.28
C LEU A 114 -4.80 -9.49 5.13
N ALA A 115 -5.47 -8.38 5.41
CA ALA A 115 -5.88 -7.43 4.37
C ALA A 115 -4.68 -6.78 3.67
N ALA A 116 -3.60 -6.46 4.41
CA ALA A 116 -2.35 -5.98 3.82
C ALA A 116 -1.77 -7.00 2.84
N TRP A 117 -1.72 -8.28 3.24
CA TRP A 117 -1.26 -9.37 2.39
C TRP A 117 -2.14 -9.56 1.15
N ILE A 118 -3.47 -9.66 1.32
CA ILE A 118 -4.42 -9.76 0.18
C ILE A 118 -4.21 -8.59 -0.78
N SER A 119 -4.16 -7.36 -0.26
CA SER A 119 -3.98 -6.16 -1.08
C SER A 119 -2.68 -6.18 -1.87
N SER A 120 -1.59 -6.71 -1.28
CA SER A 120 -0.31 -6.84 -1.98
C SER A 120 -0.37 -7.82 -3.16
N ILE A 121 -1.11 -8.92 -3.02
CA ILE A 121 -1.35 -9.87 -4.12
C ILE A 121 -2.19 -9.20 -5.22
N LEU A 122 -3.22 -8.45 -4.84
CA LEU A 122 -4.03 -7.72 -5.81
C LEU A 122 -3.19 -6.68 -6.57
N PHE A 123 -2.30 -5.95 -5.90
CA PHE A 123 -1.38 -5.03 -6.56
C PHE A 123 -0.37 -5.75 -7.47
N LEU A 124 0.20 -6.86 -7.04
CA LEU A 124 1.07 -7.67 -7.88
C LEU A 124 0.34 -8.15 -9.14
N SER A 125 -0.89 -8.66 -8.98
CA SER A 125 -1.71 -9.10 -10.11
C SER A 125 -1.95 -7.96 -11.11
N PHE A 126 -2.21 -6.74 -10.61
CA PHE A 126 -2.34 -5.55 -11.43
C PHE A 126 -1.05 -5.27 -12.21
N PHE A 127 0.11 -5.25 -11.56
CA PHE A 127 1.37 -4.96 -12.24
C PHE A 127 1.74 -6.02 -13.27
N VAL A 128 1.49 -7.30 -13.00
CA VAL A 128 1.74 -8.39 -13.94
C VAL A 128 0.85 -8.26 -15.17
N VAL A 129 -0.46 -8.05 -14.98
CA VAL A 129 -1.38 -7.86 -16.10
C VAL A 129 -1.04 -6.59 -16.87
N PHE A 130 -0.67 -5.51 -16.18
CA PHE A 130 -0.28 -4.27 -16.82
C PHE A 130 0.99 -4.41 -17.65
N HIS A 131 1.99 -5.12 -17.12
CA HIS A 131 3.22 -5.41 -17.86
C HIS A 131 2.94 -6.22 -19.12
N LYS A 132 2.11 -7.26 -19.04
CA LYS A 132 1.70 -8.07 -20.21
C LYS A 132 1.04 -7.21 -21.27
N GLU A 133 0.10 -6.35 -20.89
CA GLU A 133 -0.61 -5.45 -21.81
C GLU A 133 0.32 -4.42 -22.46
N VAL A 134 1.27 -3.87 -21.70
CA VAL A 134 2.27 -2.93 -22.24
C VAL A 134 3.26 -3.64 -23.15
N LEU A 135 3.57 -4.92 -22.93
CA LEU A 135 4.51 -5.67 -23.76
C LEU A 135 4.02 -5.83 -25.21
N HIS A 136 2.70 -5.82 -25.42
CA HIS A 136 2.08 -5.88 -26.75
C HIS A 136 2.07 -4.51 -27.45
N LYS A 137 2.25 -3.42 -26.71
CA LYS A 137 2.31 -2.06 -27.25
C LYS A 137 3.78 -1.66 -27.41
N LYS A 138 4.19 -1.05 -28.53
CA LYS A 138 5.59 -0.64 -28.83
C LYS A 138 6.14 0.49 -27.92
N LEU A 139 5.70 0.59 -26.66
CA LEU A 139 6.13 1.60 -25.69
C LEU A 139 7.32 1.08 -24.86
N THR A 140 8.52 1.24 -25.40
CA THR A 140 9.77 0.71 -24.83
C THR A 140 10.09 1.23 -23.41
N ASN A 141 9.86 2.52 -23.14
CA ASN A 141 10.08 3.11 -21.82
C ASN A 141 9.12 2.56 -20.77
N LEU A 142 7.84 2.40 -21.13
CA LEU A 142 6.82 1.90 -20.23
C LEU A 142 7.00 0.39 -19.94
N LYS A 143 7.58 -0.38 -20.88
CA LYS A 143 7.91 -1.80 -20.66
C LYS A 143 8.89 -1.99 -19.50
N ARG A 144 9.96 -1.19 -19.43
CA ARG A 144 10.93 -1.23 -18.32
C ARG A 144 10.30 -0.76 -17.00
N ALA A 145 9.51 0.32 -17.06
CA ALA A 145 8.82 0.84 -15.89
C ALA A 145 7.84 -0.17 -15.30
N THR A 146 7.02 -0.81 -16.13
CA THR A 146 6.05 -1.83 -15.68
C THR A 146 6.74 -3.06 -15.12
N LEU A 147 7.85 -3.51 -15.70
CA LEU A 147 8.66 -4.58 -15.13
C LEU A 147 9.18 -4.22 -13.73
N SER A 148 9.65 -2.98 -13.55
CA SER A 148 10.01 -2.46 -12.23
C SER A 148 8.80 -2.50 -11.29
N GLY A 149 7.62 -2.07 -11.74
CA GLY A 149 6.38 -2.21 -10.95
C GLY A 149 6.10 -3.65 -10.49
N VAL A 150 6.34 -4.64 -11.35
CA VAL A 150 6.23 -6.07 -11.00
C VAL A 150 7.26 -6.46 -9.95
N ILE A 151 8.53 -6.08 -10.12
CA ILE A 151 9.60 -6.39 -9.15
C ILE A 151 9.27 -5.78 -7.78
N GLY A 152 8.96 -4.48 -7.73
CA GLY A 152 8.64 -3.79 -6.48
C GLY A 152 7.41 -4.35 -5.77
N SER A 153 6.35 -4.68 -6.50
CA SER A 153 5.16 -5.32 -5.93
C SER A 153 5.41 -6.76 -5.48
N SER A 154 6.27 -7.51 -6.19
CA SER A 154 6.66 -8.87 -5.80
C SER A 154 7.43 -8.87 -4.48
N ILE A 155 8.38 -7.94 -4.32
CA ILE A 155 9.10 -7.77 -3.05
C ILE A 155 8.13 -7.41 -1.92
N GLY A 156 7.20 -6.48 -2.17
CA GLY A 156 6.17 -6.13 -1.19
C GLY A 156 5.32 -7.33 -0.76
N ALA A 157 4.89 -8.15 -1.72
CA ALA A 157 4.09 -9.36 -1.46
C ALA A 157 4.90 -10.43 -0.70
N LEU A 158 6.17 -10.63 -1.04
CA LEU A 158 7.07 -11.54 -0.32
C LEU A 158 7.26 -11.09 1.13
N LEU A 159 7.56 -9.81 1.35
CA LEU A 159 7.70 -9.25 2.70
C LEU A 159 6.42 -9.47 3.52
N LEU A 160 5.24 -9.20 2.94
CA LEU A 160 3.96 -9.43 3.61
C LEU A 160 3.65 -10.89 3.86
N THR A 161 4.09 -11.79 2.99
CA THR A 161 3.98 -13.24 3.20
C THR A 161 4.83 -13.68 4.39
N VAL A 162 6.07 -13.21 4.49
CA VAL A 162 6.96 -13.50 5.62
C VAL A 162 6.36 -12.98 6.94
N ILE A 163 5.80 -11.76 6.94
CA ILE A 163 5.14 -11.17 8.12
C ILE A 163 3.94 -12.01 8.54
N LEU A 164 3.11 -12.43 7.58
CA LEU A 164 1.92 -13.24 7.85
C LEU A 164 2.31 -14.61 8.42
N LEU A 165 3.28 -15.30 7.79
CA LEU A 165 3.80 -16.58 8.27
C LEU A 165 4.39 -16.48 9.67
N ASN A 166 5.20 -15.44 9.94
CA ASN A 166 5.75 -15.21 11.27
C ASN A 166 4.65 -14.94 12.30
N SER A 167 3.59 -14.23 11.92
CA SER A 167 2.45 -13.95 12.79
C SER A 167 1.65 -15.21 13.13
N VAL A 168 1.51 -16.14 12.17
CA VAL A 168 0.86 -17.44 12.38
C VAL A 168 1.72 -18.34 13.26
N TYR A 169 3.02 -18.45 12.96
CA TYR A 169 3.95 -19.34 13.67
C TYR A 169 4.16 -18.93 15.13
N SER A 170 4.26 -17.62 15.41
CA SER A 170 4.51 -17.12 16.76
C SER A 170 3.26 -17.14 17.66
N GLY A 171 2.08 -17.54 17.15
CA GLY A 171 0.81 -17.53 17.88
C GLY A 171 0.37 -16.12 18.34
N GLN A 172 1.14 -15.10 18.00
CA GLN A 172 0.93 -13.73 18.38
C GLN A 172 0.93 -12.91 17.10
N LEU A 173 -0.22 -12.32 16.77
CA LEU A 173 -0.38 -11.34 15.68
C LEU A 173 0.25 -10.01 16.09
N ARG A 174 1.53 -10.07 16.46
CA ARG A 174 2.37 -8.91 16.71
C ARG A 174 2.67 -8.29 15.37
N TRP A 175 2.24 -7.04 15.25
CA TRP A 175 2.41 -6.25 14.04
C TRP A 175 3.90 -6.03 13.75
N PHE A 176 4.18 -5.68 12.49
CA PHE A 176 5.49 -5.47 11.85
C PHE A 176 6.62 -4.96 12.76
N HIS A 177 6.32 -4.05 13.69
CA HIS A 177 7.28 -3.36 14.55
C HIS A 177 8.10 -4.29 15.47
N VAL A 178 7.50 -5.39 15.99
CA VAL A 178 8.20 -6.31 16.90
C VAL A 178 9.11 -7.27 16.14
N THR A 179 8.64 -7.82 15.01
CA THR A 179 9.42 -8.72 14.16
C THR A 179 10.55 -8.00 13.45
N PHE A 180 10.34 -6.74 13.03
CA PHE A 180 11.40 -5.95 12.42
C PHE A 180 12.52 -5.68 13.40
N ARG A 181 12.24 -5.36 14.67
CA ARG A 181 13.27 -4.90 15.62
C ARG A 181 14.49 -5.84 15.71
N THR A 182 14.27 -7.14 15.57
CA THR A 182 15.33 -8.16 15.58
C THR A 182 15.98 -8.37 14.20
N SER A 183 15.30 -8.00 13.10
CA SER A 183 15.70 -8.27 11.72
C SER A 183 15.70 -7.03 10.80
N ILE A 184 15.82 -5.82 11.37
CA ILE A 184 15.78 -4.53 10.64
C ILE A 184 16.79 -4.54 9.50
N SER A 185 18.01 -5.02 9.78
CA SER A 185 19.12 -5.06 8.82
C SER A 185 18.79 -5.89 7.58
N LEU A 186 18.00 -6.96 7.74
CA LEU A 186 17.65 -7.85 6.64
C LEU A 186 16.54 -7.27 5.77
N PHE A 187 15.50 -6.70 6.38
CA PHE A 187 14.31 -6.28 5.63
C PHE A 187 14.34 -4.86 5.08
N LEU A 188 15.16 -3.96 5.66
CA LEU A 188 15.32 -2.59 5.18
C LEU A 188 15.79 -2.51 3.72
N PRO A 189 16.83 -3.23 3.26
CA PRO A 189 17.28 -3.16 1.88
C PRO A 189 16.20 -3.64 0.90
N PHE A 190 15.46 -4.71 1.23
CA PHE A 190 14.34 -5.16 0.39
C PHE A 190 13.23 -4.12 0.34
N THR A 191 12.91 -3.48 1.47
CA THR A 191 11.89 -2.42 1.50
C THR A 191 12.31 -1.21 0.67
N ALA A 192 13.59 -0.81 0.75
CA ALA A 192 14.15 0.28 -0.05
C ALA A 192 14.16 -0.06 -1.55
N LEU A 193 14.53 -1.30 -1.91
CA LEU A 193 14.53 -1.76 -3.30
C LEU A 193 13.10 -1.81 -3.86
N GLY A 194 12.16 -2.34 -3.09
CA GLY A 194 10.74 -2.34 -3.46
C GLY A 194 10.18 -0.93 -3.65
N PHE A 195 10.56 0.00 -2.77
CA PHE A 195 10.22 1.41 -2.89
C PHE A 195 10.83 2.04 -4.16
N ALA A 196 12.14 1.92 -4.38
CA ALA A 196 12.82 2.49 -5.54
C ALA A 196 12.22 1.97 -6.86
N SER A 197 11.86 0.69 -6.89
CA SER A 197 11.26 0.03 -8.04
C SER A 197 9.85 0.57 -8.35
N LEU A 198 8.98 0.68 -7.34
CA LEU A 198 7.66 1.30 -7.49
C LEU A 198 7.74 2.80 -7.81
N PHE A 199 8.69 3.51 -7.18
CA PHE A 199 8.94 4.92 -7.42
C PHE A 199 9.32 5.17 -8.89
N TYR A 200 10.26 4.37 -9.41
CA TYR A 200 10.64 4.41 -10.82
C TYR A 200 9.45 4.17 -11.75
N PHE A 201 8.60 3.18 -11.43
CA PHE A 201 7.37 2.95 -12.17
C PHE A 201 6.47 4.19 -12.21
N PHE A 202 6.13 4.75 -11.05
CA PHE A 202 5.22 5.90 -10.97
C PHE A 202 5.79 7.13 -11.65
N PHE A 203 7.10 7.35 -11.54
CA PHE A 203 7.79 8.46 -12.18
C PHE A 203 7.70 8.38 -13.70
N ILE A 204 8.06 7.23 -14.29
CA ILE A 204 8.00 7.04 -15.75
C ILE A 204 6.54 7.04 -16.24
N PHE A 205 5.62 6.40 -15.50
CA PHE A 205 4.21 6.41 -15.85
C PHE A 205 3.65 7.83 -15.90
N TYR A 206 4.01 8.69 -14.94
CA TYR A 206 3.58 10.09 -14.93
C TYR A 206 4.17 10.88 -16.09
N LYS A 207 5.46 10.71 -16.39
CA LYS A 207 6.14 11.34 -17.53
C LYS A 207 5.48 10.96 -18.86
N GLU A 208 5.08 9.71 -19.02
CA GLU A 208 4.40 9.23 -20.23
C GLU A 208 3.00 9.86 -20.39
N GLN A 209 2.29 10.07 -19.28
CA GLN A 209 0.96 10.70 -19.29
C GLN A 209 1.02 12.17 -19.65
N THR A 210 2.02 12.91 -19.15
CA THR A 210 2.18 14.33 -19.49
C THR A 210 2.59 14.50 -20.95
N ALA A 211 3.48 13.65 -21.46
CA ALA A 211 3.86 13.66 -22.88
C ALA A 211 2.65 13.44 -23.80
N LYS A 212 1.75 12.50 -23.47
CA LYS A 212 0.53 12.25 -24.26
C LYS A 212 -0.49 13.40 -24.23
N ARG A 213 -0.52 14.20 -23.15
CA ARG A 213 -1.42 15.36 -23.05
C ARG A 213 -0.93 16.54 -23.89
N GLY A 214 0.37 16.78 -23.95
CA GLY A 214 0.95 17.87 -24.75
C GLY A 214 0.87 17.68 -26.27
N VAL A 215 0.59 16.47 -26.75
CA VAL A 215 0.39 16.18 -28.19
C VAL A 215 -1.08 16.30 -28.61
N ARG A 216 -2.02 16.43 -27.65
CA ARG A 216 -3.47 16.54 -27.91
C ARG A 216 -4.03 17.95 -27.70
N SER A 217 -3.19 18.91 -27.30
CA SER A 217 -3.50 20.35 -27.20
C SER A 217 -2.95 21.06 -28.42
#